data_AF-A0A545B1Y7-F1
#
_entry.id   AF-A0A545B1Y7-F1
#
_cell.length_a   1.000
_cell.length_b   1.000
_cell.length_c   1.000
_cell.angle_alpha   90.00
_cell.angle_beta   90.00
_cell.angle_gamma   90.00
#
_symmetry.space_group_name_H-M   'P 1'
#
loop_
_entity.id
_entity.type
_entity.pdbx_description
1 polymer ?
#
loop_
_entity_poly.entity_id
_entity_poly.type
_entity_poly.pdbx_seq_one_letter_code
_entity_poly.pdbx_strand_id
1 'polypeptide(L)'
;MSSLAFKRLVAIAGMLKDVELARLARLQAQDAAIVARQSQIEQSARRALHLRDADPADRHMVQQYRAWTGQTLAGLTAERKRIAPEAEVARKAAARSFGQHQVLSRLQVLDLQARRKKP
;
A
#
# COMPACT_ATOMS: atom_id res chain seq x y z
N MET A 1 0.99 33.98 17.48
CA MET A 1 0.56 32.67 18.02
C MET A 1 1.32 32.37 19.30
N SER A 2 0.69 31.75 20.30
CA SER A 2 1.41 31.30 21.51
C SER A 2 2.34 30.13 21.20
N SER A 3 3.47 30.00 21.92
CA SER A 3 4.42 28.89 21.75
C SER A 3 3.74 27.52 21.91
N LEU A 4 2.74 27.42 22.78
CA LEU A 4 1.94 26.23 22.98
C LEU A 4 1.08 25.87 21.76
N ALA A 5 0.44 26.85 21.13
CA ALA A 5 -0.38 26.62 19.94
C ALA A 5 0.47 26.10 18.78
N PHE A 6 1.68 26.63 18.59
CA PHE A 6 2.58 26.17 17.54
C PHE A 6 3.11 24.75 17.79
N LYS A 7 3.50 24.43 19.04
CA LYS A 7 3.87 23.04 19.43
C LYS A 7 2.74 22.04 19.14
N ARG A 8 1.49 22.41 19.44
CA ARG A 8 0.31 21.58 19.14
C ARG A 8 0.14 21.36 17.65
N LEU A 9 0.33 22.39 16.82
CA LEU A 9 0.25 22.25 15.36
C LEU A 9 1.31 21.28 14.82
N VAL A 10 2.56 21.35 15.31
CA VAL A 10 3.61 20.39 14.92
C VAL A 10 3.22 18.97 15.30
N ALA A 11 2.70 18.76 16.51
CA ALA A 11 2.25 17.45 16.97
C ALA A 11 1.10 16.88 16.11
N ILE A 12 0.09 17.71 15.79
CA ILE A 12 -1.02 17.32 14.92
C ILE A 12 -0.52 16.95 13.52
N ALA A 13 0.39 17.75 12.95
CA ALA A 13 1.00 17.45 11.66
C ALA A 13 1.78 16.12 11.69
N GLY A 14 2.44 15.81 12.81
CA GLY A 14 3.12 14.53 13.02
C GLY A 14 2.15 13.36 13.00
N MET A 15 1.06 13.45 13.75
CA MET A 15 0.01 12.43 13.78
C MET A 15 -0.64 12.22 12.41
N LEU A 16 -0.96 13.30 11.70
CA LEU A 16 -1.52 13.21 10.35
C LEU A 16 -0.57 12.51 9.37
N LYS A 17 0.73 12.85 9.43
CA LYS A 17 1.76 12.17 8.64
C LYS A 17 1.80 10.67 8.96
N ASP A 18 1.77 10.28 10.23
CA ASP A 18 1.82 8.87 10.63
C ASP A 18 0.57 8.10 10.16
N VAL A 19 -0.62 8.71 10.26
CA VAL A 19 -1.88 8.12 9.78
C VAL A 19 -1.86 7.90 8.26
N GLU A 20 -1.44 8.90 7.49
CA GLU A 20 -1.40 8.78 6.02
C GLU A 20 -0.33 7.77 5.55
N LEU A 21 0.81 7.70 6.23
CA LEU A 21 1.83 6.69 5.97
C LEU A 21 1.32 5.28 6.29
N ALA A 22 0.63 5.09 7.42
CA ALA A 22 0.05 3.80 7.79
C ALA A 22 -1.02 3.36 6.78
N ARG A 23 -1.86 4.30 6.31
CA ARG A 23 -2.84 4.03 5.25
C ARG A 23 -2.17 3.57 3.96
N LEU A 24 -1.13 4.27 3.51
CA LEU A 24 -0.36 3.90 2.33
C LEU A 24 0.28 2.51 2.48
N ALA A 25 0.91 2.24 3.62
CA ALA A 25 1.54 0.96 3.91
C ALA A 25 0.54 -0.20 3.86
N ARG A 26 -0.67 0.00 4.39
CA ARG A 26 -1.75 -1.00 4.32
C ARG A 26 -2.15 -1.31 2.87
N LEU A 27 -2.33 -0.29 2.03
CA LEU A 27 -2.70 -0.47 0.62
C LEU A 27 -1.59 -1.18 -0.16
N GLN A 28 -0.33 -0.84 0.11
CA GLN A 28 0.82 -1.53 -0.48
C GLN A 28 0.92 -3.00 -0.03
N ALA A 29 0.64 -3.29 1.24
CA ALA A 29 0.61 -4.66 1.73
C ALA A 29 -0.51 -5.48 1.07
N GLN A 30 -1.68 -4.86 0.82
CA GLN A 30 -2.77 -5.50 0.07
C GLN A 30 -2.38 -5.79 -1.39
N ASP A 31 -1.79 -4.83 -2.10
CA ASP A 31 -1.29 -5.06 -3.47
C ASP A 31 -0.24 -6.18 -3.50
N ALA A 32 0.71 -6.18 -2.56
CA ALA A 32 1.73 -7.22 -2.45
C ALA A 32 1.13 -8.61 -2.17
N ALA A 33 0.11 -8.70 -1.31
CA ALA A 33 -0.58 -9.95 -1.03
C ALA A 33 -1.32 -10.49 -2.27
N ILE A 34 -1.94 -9.61 -3.05
CA ILE A 34 -2.59 -9.99 -4.32
C ILE A 34 -1.55 -10.51 -5.32
N VAL A 35 -0.44 -9.80 -5.50
CA VAL A 35 0.65 -10.22 -6.40
C VAL A 35 1.24 -11.57 -5.97
N ALA A 36 1.47 -11.76 -4.68
CA ALA A 36 1.96 -13.04 -4.15
C ALA A 36 0.97 -14.18 -4.46
N ARG A 37 -0.33 -13.94 -4.25
CA ARG A 37 -1.37 -14.93 -4.53
C ARG A 37 -1.49 -15.24 -6.03
N GLN A 38 -1.39 -14.24 -6.90
CA GLN A 38 -1.36 -14.44 -8.34
C GLN A 38 -0.18 -15.31 -8.75
N SER A 39 1.03 -15.00 -8.24
CA SER A 39 2.23 -15.80 -8.54
C SER A 39 2.09 -17.25 -8.10
N GLN A 40 1.53 -17.50 -6.91
CA GLN A 40 1.28 -18.85 -6.42
C GLN A 40 0.32 -19.64 -7.34
N ILE A 41 -0.78 -19.01 -7.76
CA ILE A 41 -1.78 -19.61 -8.64
C ILE A 41 -1.20 -19.87 -10.04
N GLU A 42 -0.41 -18.95 -10.57
CA GLU A 42 0.26 -19.14 -11.87
C GLU A 42 1.29 -20.27 -11.81
N GLN A 43 2.06 -20.36 -10.72
CA GLN A 43 3.01 -21.45 -10.52
C GLN A 43 2.31 -22.81 -10.42
N SER A 44 1.20 -22.89 -9.68
CA SER A 44 0.43 -24.13 -9.57
C SER A 44 -0.25 -24.50 -10.89
N ALA A 45 -0.75 -23.51 -11.65
CA ALA A 45 -1.28 -23.71 -12.99
C ALA A 45 -0.23 -24.25 -13.96
N ARG A 46 0.99 -23.69 -13.95
CA ARG A 46 2.10 -24.19 -14.77
C ARG A 46 2.45 -25.64 -14.43
N ARG A 47 2.52 -25.99 -13.14
CA ARG A 47 2.76 -27.38 -12.70
C ARG A 47 1.68 -28.33 -13.21
N ALA A 48 0.41 -27.92 -13.18
CA ALA A 48 -0.69 -28.73 -13.69
C ALA A 48 -0.61 -28.99 -15.20
N LEU A 49 0.05 -28.14 -15.99
CA LEU A 49 0.27 -28.38 -17.43
C LEU A 49 1.19 -29.57 -17.70
N HIS A 50 2.05 -29.94 -16.75
CA HIS A 50 3.00 -31.05 -16.90
C HIS A 50 2.38 -32.41 -16.55
N LEU A 51 1.14 -32.46 -16.04
CA LEU A 51 0.40 -33.69 -15.74
C LEU A 51 -0.35 -34.23 -16.98
N ARG A 52 0.13 -33.93 -18.20
CA ARG A 52 -0.65 -34.01 -19.45
C ARG A 52 -0.87 -35.44 -19.98
N ASP A 53 -0.17 -36.44 -19.44
CA ASP A 53 -0.24 -37.85 -19.87
C ASP A 53 -1.28 -38.67 -19.08
N ALA A 54 -2.28 -38.00 -18.53
CA ALA A 54 -3.22 -38.57 -17.58
C ALA A 54 -4.54 -39.01 -18.26
N ASP A 55 -5.27 -39.92 -17.60
CA ASP A 55 -6.51 -40.56 -18.04
C ASP A 55 -7.55 -39.50 -18.52
N PRO A 56 -8.50 -39.80 -19.43
CA PRO A 56 -9.68 -38.96 -19.67
C PRO A 56 -10.29 -38.29 -18.43
N ALA A 57 -10.38 -38.97 -17.28
CA ALA A 57 -10.83 -38.37 -16.03
C ALA A 57 -9.92 -37.23 -15.53
N ASP A 58 -8.60 -37.43 -15.59
CA ASP A 58 -7.60 -36.45 -15.20
C ASP A 58 -7.57 -35.25 -16.16
N ARG A 59 -7.81 -35.47 -17.45
CA ARG A 59 -7.95 -34.39 -18.44
C ARG A 59 -9.11 -33.45 -18.11
N HIS A 60 -10.24 -33.99 -17.67
CA HIS A 60 -11.38 -33.19 -17.25
C HIS A 60 -11.06 -32.37 -15.99
N MET A 61 -10.40 -32.95 -15.00
CA MET A 61 -9.95 -32.23 -13.81
C MET A 61 -8.96 -31.10 -14.14
N VAL A 62 -8.00 -31.34 -15.04
CA VAL A 62 -7.06 -30.30 -15.51
C VAL A 62 -7.79 -29.14 -16.19
N GLN A 63 -8.82 -29.42 -16.99
CA GLN A 63 -9.63 -28.37 -17.63
C GLN A 63 -10.42 -27.55 -16.59
N GLN A 64 -11.07 -28.20 -15.63
CA GLN A 64 -11.76 -27.52 -14.53
C GLN A 64 -10.81 -26.64 -13.72
N TYR A 65 -9.63 -27.16 -13.39
CA TYR A 65 -8.61 -26.42 -12.66
C TYR A 65 -8.13 -25.19 -13.43
N ARG A 66 -7.93 -25.29 -14.76
CA ARG A 66 -7.60 -24.14 -15.61
C ARG A 66 -8.70 -23.09 -15.63
N ALA A 67 -9.97 -23.50 -15.74
CA ALA A 67 -11.10 -22.59 -15.70
C ALA A 67 -11.17 -21.84 -14.36
N TRP A 68 -11.04 -22.57 -13.25
CA TRP A 68 -10.97 -22.00 -11.91
C TRP A 68 -9.80 -21.02 -11.75
N THR A 69 -8.61 -21.39 -12.24
CA THR A 69 -7.41 -20.53 -12.21
C THR A 69 -7.66 -19.24 -12.97
N GLY A 70 -8.22 -19.32 -14.19
CA GLY A 70 -8.53 -18.15 -15.02
C GLY A 70 -9.53 -17.20 -14.34
N GLN A 71 -10.61 -17.74 -13.78
CA GLN A 71 -11.59 -16.95 -13.02
C GLN A 71 -10.97 -16.29 -11.79
N THR A 72 -10.15 -17.04 -11.04
CA THR A 72 -9.50 -16.52 -9.82
C THR A 72 -8.50 -15.41 -10.14
N LEU A 73 -7.66 -15.58 -11.17
CA LEU A 73 -6.71 -14.56 -11.61
C LEU A 73 -7.41 -13.31 -12.14
N ALA A 74 -8.55 -13.47 -12.85
CA ALA A 74 -9.37 -12.34 -13.28
C ALA A 74 -9.92 -11.56 -12.08
N GLY A 75 -10.42 -12.26 -11.04
CA GLY A 75 -10.89 -11.66 -9.80
C GLY A 75 -9.79 -10.88 -9.07
N LEU A 76 -8.61 -11.48 -8.89
CA LEU A 76 -7.46 -10.82 -8.27
C LEU A 76 -6.98 -9.59 -9.07
N THR A 77 -7.01 -9.69 -10.40
CA THR A 77 -6.67 -8.56 -11.27
C THR A 77 -7.66 -7.41 -11.13
N ALA A 78 -8.95 -7.72 -11.02
CA ALA A 78 -9.99 -6.72 -10.80
C ALA A 78 -9.85 -6.05 -9.41
N GLU A 79 -9.56 -6.83 -8.37
CA GLU A 79 -9.28 -6.33 -7.02
C GLU A 79 -8.07 -5.38 -7.02
N ARG A 80 -6.97 -5.79 -7.67
CA ARG A 80 -5.78 -4.96 -7.82
C ARG A 80 -6.07 -3.62 -8.51
N LYS A 81 -6.87 -3.65 -9.58
CA LYS A 81 -7.31 -2.44 -10.30
C LYS A 81 -8.16 -1.50 -9.42
N ARG A 82 -8.91 -2.03 -8.45
CA ARG A 82 -9.68 -1.22 -7.49
C ARG A 82 -8.77 -0.55 -6.46
N ILE A 83 -7.73 -1.23 -6.00
CA ILE A 83 -6.79 -0.70 -4.99
C ILE A 83 -5.86 0.36 -5.58
N ALA A 84 -5.47 0.23 -6.85
CA ALA A 84 -4.53 1.14 -7.52
C ALA A 84 -4.86 2.65 -7.36
N PRO A 85 -6.09 3.14 -7.66
CA PRO A 85 -6.42 4.54 -7.47
C PRO A 85 -6.38 4.97 -5.98
N GLU A 86 -6.82 4.11 -5.07
CA GLU A 86 -6.77 4.40 -3.63
C GLU A 86 -5.34 4.52 -3.13
N ALA A 87 -4.45 3.64 -3.58
CA ALA A 87 -3.02 3.68 -3.26
C ALA A 87 -2.35 4.97 -3.75
N GLU A 88 -2.70 5.43 -4.96
CA GLU A 88 -2.16 6.67 -5.50
C GLU A 88 -2.67 7.91 -4.75
N VAL A 89 -3.94 7.93 -4.35
CA VAL A 89 -4.49 8.99 -3.49
C VAL A 89 -3.79 9.00 -2.13
N ALA A 90 -3.63 7.83 -1.50
CA ALA A 90 -2.92 7.70 -0.23
C ALA A 90 -1.44 8.13 -0.35
N ARG A 91 -0.77 7.82 -1.46
CA ARG A 91 0.61 8.24 -1.72
C ARG A 91 0.73 9.76 -1.77
N LYS A 92 -0.16 10.44 -2.49
CA LYS A 92 -0.19 11.90 -2.55
C LYS A 92 -0.48 12.53 -1.18
N ALA A 93 -1.42 11.96 -0.42
CA ALA A 93 -1.75 12.43 0.92
C ALA A 93 -0.58 12.25 1.92
N ALA A 94 0.09 11.10 1.87
CA ALA A 94 1.29 10.83 2.66
C ALA A 94 2.44 11.78 2.31
N ALA A 95 2.70 12.02 1.02
CA ALA A 95 3.72 12.98 0.59
C ALA A 95 3.42 14.39 1.08
N ARG A 96 2.16 14.83 0.99
CA ARG A 96 1.71 16.15 1.46
C ARG A 96 1.90 16.31 2.97
N SER A 97 1.37 15.37 3.75
CA SER A 97 1.44 15.41 5.22
C SER A 97 2.88 15.33 5.73
N PHE A 98 3.71 14.53 5.08
CA PHE A 98 5.15 14.47 5.36
C PHE A 98 5.84 15.81 5.12
N GLY A 99 5.63 16.42 3.95
CA GLY A 99 6.19 17.74 3.64
C GLY A 99 5.73 18.82 4.64
N GLN A 100 4.45 18.84 4.98
CA GLN A 100 3.89 19.76 5.98
C GLN A 100 4.55 19.61 7.35
N HIS A 101 4.68 18.37 7.85
CA HIS A 101 5.34 18.09 9.12
C HIS A 101 6.81 18.52 9.10
N GLN A 102 7.52 18.27 8.00
CA GLN A 102 8.93 18.65 7.85
C GLN A 102 9.13 20.17 7.90
N VAL A 103 8.27 20.93 7.20
CA VAL A 103 8.30 22.40 7.22
C VAL A 103 8.00 22.92 8.63
N LEU A 104 6.94 22.44 9.26
CA LEU A 104 6.55 22.89 10.61
C LEU A 104 7.62 22.57 11.66
N SER A 105 8.22 21.39 11.58
CA SER A 105 9.33 21.00 12.46
C SER A 105 10.54 21.90 12.28
N ARG A 106 10.89 22.24 11.03
CA ARG A 106 12.01 23.14 10.75
C ARG A 106 11.75 24.56 11.27
N LEU A 107 10.53 25.07 11.08
CA LEU A 107 10.12 26.37 11.62
C LEU A 107 10.18 26.39 13.16
N GLN A 108 9.86 25.28 13.82
CA GLN A 108 9.98 25.16 15.28
C GLN A 108 11.41 25.27 15.76
N VAL A 109 12.35 24.61 15.08
CA VAL A 109 13.77 24.72 15.40
C VAL A 109 14.24 26.17 15.24
N LEU A 110 13.84 26.84 14.17
CA LEU A 110 14.20 28.24 13.91
C LEU A 110 13.61 29.19 14.96
N ASP A 111 12.34 29.02 15.36
CA ASP A 111 11.71 29.82 16.43
C ASP A 111 12.44 29.64 17.77
N LEU A 112 12.79 28.41 18.13
CA LEU A 112 13.55 28.12 19.34
C LEU A 112 14.94 28.76 19.33
N GLN A 113 15.63 28.73 18.18
CA GLN A 113 16.93 29.38 18.02
C GLN A 113 16.82 30.91 18.12
N ALA A 114 15.81 31.51 17.49
CA ALA A 114 15.58 32.96 17.55
C ALA A 114 15.29 33.43 18.98
N ARG A 115 14.49 32.67 19.74
CA ARG A 115 14.21 32.96 21.16
C ARG A 115 15.44 32.86 22.04
N ARG A 116 16.34 31.89 21.78
CA ARG A 116 17.61 31.75 22.53
C ARG A 116 18.59 32.90 22.27
N LYS A 117 18.48 33.58 21.12
CA LYS A 117 19.37 34.70 20.74
C LYS A 117 18.86 36.07 21.20
N LYS A 118 17.62 36.18 21.70
CA LYS A 118 17.15 37.43 22.31
C LYS A 118 17.72 37.53 23.73
N PRO A 119 18.55 38.55 24.04
CA PRO A 119 19.02 38.81 25.41
C PRO A 119 17.88 39.18 26.35
#